data_AF-A0A958IXI8-F1
#
_entry.id   AF-A0A958IXI8-F1
#
_cell.length_a   1.000
_cell.length_b   1.000
_cell.length_c   1.000
_cell.angle_alpha   90.00
_cell.angle_beta   90.00
_cell.angle_gamma   90.00
#
_symmetry.space_group_name_H-M   'P 1'
#
loop_
_entity.id
_entity.type
_entity.pdbx_description
1 polymer ?
#
loop_
_entity_poly.entity_id
_entity_poly.type
_entity_poly.pdbx_seq_one_letter_code
_entity_poly.pdbx_strand_id
1 'polypeptide(L)'
;MWIGTNSGLNKLDRFTRRFTSYRHDPNNPSSLSDNQVWAIYEDSYSNGKTLWIGTRAGGINKFDRQNEQFIRYMRDFDDPASLNNPAVLSIYQDRSGNLWFGTYSGGLNKFNRESEKFTFFTERDGLANNMIYGILEDPRGHLWLSTNKGLSRFDPASLTFKNYDVYDGLQANEFNAGAYCLSRSGEMFFGGVNGMNSFFPDSIQANTYVPPLAITSFSIFGRPQQRLLSEAVFHKQPIRLSYDQNFISFEFSALDYTNPGKNRYAYKLEGFDENWIDCYDRRFISFTNLAPGEYVFRVKGTNSDGVWNEQGSGVAIIITPPFWKTWWFVSICTALLLLVTYAAHQSWVKSRLKRLL
;
A
#
# COMPACT_ATOMS: atom_id res chain seq x y z
N MET A 1 -4.88 -36.79 -22.55
CA MET A 1 -4.95 -35.31 -22.46
C MET A 1 -6.10 -34.96 -21.55
N TRP A 2 -5.94 -34.00 -20.65
CA TRP A 2 -7.00 -33.53 -19.75
C TRP A 2 -7.54 -32.21 -20.24
N ILE A 3 -8.86 -32.06 -20.24
CA ILE A 3 -9.56 -30.91 -20.80
C ILE A 3 -10.63 -30.46 -19.81
N GLY A 4 -10.49 -29.24 -19.31
CA GLY A 4 -11.50 -28.57 -18.49
C GLY A 4 -12.52 -27.90 -19.40
N THR A 5 -13.81 -28.01 -19.05
CA THR A 5 -14.91 -27.40 -19.81
C THR A 5 -15.96 -26.84 -18.84
N ASN A 6 -16.99 -26.20 -19.38
CA ASN A 6 -18.19 -25.84 -18.62
C ASN A 6 -19.08 -27.05 -18.26
N SER A 7 -18.70 -28.26 -18.68
CA SER A 7 -19.47 -29.50 -18.47
C SER A 7 -18.61 -30.61 -17.84
N GLY A 8 -17.63 -30.22 -17.04
CA GLY A 8 -16.80 -31.11 -16.24
C GLY A 8 -15.36 -31.25 -16.75
N LEU A 9 -14.65 -32.18 -16.10
CA LEU A 9 -13.31 -32.60 -16.46
C LEU A 9 -13.39 -33.75 -17.47
N ASN A 10 -12.65 -33.66 -18.56
CA ASN A 10 -12.67 -34.65 -19.63
C ASN A 10 -11.27 -35.22 -19.87
N LYS A 11 -11.20 -36.55 -19.97
CA LYS A 11 -9.99 -37.30 -20.33
C LYS A 11 -10.13 -37.76 -21.78
N LEU A 12 -9.30 -37.22 -22.66
CA LEU A 12 -9.15 -37.69 -24.03
C LEU A 12 -8.01 -38.71 -24.09
N ASP A 13 -8.35 -39.94 -24.44
CA ASP A 13 -7.39 -40.91 -24.94
C ASP A 13 -7.03 -40.54 -26.39
N ARG A 14 -5.76 -40.19 -26.61
CA ARG A 14 -5.29 -39.72 -27.92
C ARG A 14 -5.20 -40.82 -28.96
N PHE A 15 -5.11 -42.08 -28.56
CA PHE A 15 -5.02 -43.22 -29.46
C PHE A 15 -6.40 -43.69 -29.89
N THR A 16 -7.30 -43.90 -28.92
CA THR A 16 -8.67 -44.37 -29.21
C THR A 16 -9.62 -43.24 -29.59
N ARG A 17 -9.23 -41.98 -29.36
CA ARG A 17 -10.05 -40.76 -29.53
C ARG A 17 -11.33 -40.77 -28.69
N ARG A 18 -11.38 -41.58 -27.62
CA ARG A 18 -12.51 -41.66 -26.70
C ARG A 18 -12.37 -40.65 -25.56
N PHE A 19 -13.51 -40.12 -25.13
CA PHE A 19 -13.62 -39.24 -23.97
C PHE A 19 -14.20 -40.00 -22.79
N THR A 20 -13.58 -39.83 -21.63
CA THR A 20 -14.19 -40.13 -20.32
C THR A 20 -14.50 -38.80 -19.63
N SER A 21 -15.74 -38.60 -19.23
CA SER A 21 -16.19 -37.35 -18.59
C SER A 21 -16.46 -37.55 -17.11
N TYR A 22 -15.90 -36.67 -16.28
CA TYR A 22 -16.13 -36.60 -14.85
C TYR A 22 -16.95 -35.33 -14.57
N ARG A 23 -18.14 -35.51 -13.99
CA ARG A 23 -19.10 -34.44 -13.73
C ARG A 23 -19.44 -34.35 -12.25
N HIS A 24 -19.97 -33.19 -11.87
CA HIS A 24 -20.59 -33.01 -10.58
C HIS A 24 -21.84 -33.88 -10.46
N ASP A 25 -21.87 -34.70 -9.43
CA ASP A 25 -23.03 -35.45 -8.97
C ASP A 25 -23.33 -35.06 -7.52
N PRO A 26 -24.49 -34.42 -7.25
CA PRO A 26 -24.84 -33.97 -5.91
C PRO A 26 -25.03 -35.12 -4.91
N ASN A 27 -25.27 -36.35 -5.39
CA ASN A 27 -25.46 -37.52 -4.54
C ASN A 27 -24.17 -38.30 -4.27
N ASN A 28 -23.08 -37.94 -4.96
CA ASN A 28 -21.78 -38.59 -4.80
C ASN A 28 -20.75 -37.57 -4.29
N PRO A 29 -20.35 -37.60 -3.00
CA PRO A 29 -19.38 -36.66 -2.43
C PRO A 29 -17.98 -36.79 -3.04
N SER A 30 -17.67 -37.93 -3.67
CA SER A 30 -16.38 -38.19 -4.33
C SER A 30 -16.38 -37.86 -5.82
N SER A 31 -17.44 -37.22 -6.34
CA SER A 31 -17.47 -36.68 -7.70
C SER A 31 -16.91 -35.24 -7.75
N LEU A 32 -16.80 -34.64 -8.93
CA LEU A 32 -16.35 -33.25 -9.07
C LEU A 32 -17.27 -32.28 -8.28
N SER A 33 -16.71 -31.22 -7.67
CA SER A 33 -17.53 -30.27 -6.88
C SER A 33 -18.34 -29.30 -7.71
N ASP A 34 -17.90 -28.99 -8.94
CA ASP A 34 -18.59 -28.09 -9.88
C ASP A 34 -18.16 -28.41 -11.32
N ASN A 35 -19.09 -28.30 -12.27
CA ASN A 35 -18.84 -28.66 -13.66
C ASN A 35 -18.02 -27.61 -14.43
N GLN A 36 -17.90 -26.38 -13.93
CA GLN A 36 -17.15 -25.33 -14.61
C GLN A 36 -15.68 -25.39 -14.20
N VAL A 37 -14.90 -26.17 -14.95
CA VAL A 37 -13.47 -26.37 -14.71
C VAL A 37 -12.67 -25.24 -15.35
N TRP A 38 -11.92 -24.51 -14.53
CA TRP A 38 -11.14 -23.34 -14.95
C TRP A 38 -9.64 -23.58 -14.92
N ALA A 39 -9.15 -24.39 -13.98
CA ALA A 39 -7.74 -24.70 -13.85
C ALA A 39 -7.53 -26.20 -13.67
N ILE A 40 -6.47 -26.73 -14.30
CA ILE A 40 -6.02 -28.11 -14.11
C ILE A 40 -4.51 -28.05 -13.92
N TYR A 41 -4.01 -28.68 -12.86
CA TYR A 41 -2.59 -28.74 -12.56
C TYR A 41 -2.19 -30.15 -12.17
N GLU A 42 -1.10 -30.65 -12.76
CA GLU A 42 -0.55 -31.96 -12.43
C GLU A 42 0.44 -31.84 -11.28
N ASP A 43 0.21 -32.56 -10.20
CA ASP A 43 1.05 -32.50 -9.01
C ASP A 43 2.36 -33.28 -9.25
N SER A 44 3.47 -32.54 -9.36
CA SER A 44 4.78 -33.14 -9.65
C SER A 44 5.26 -34.05 -8.51
N TYR A 45 4.93 -33.75 -7.26
CA TYR A 45 5.31 -34.55 -6.08
C TYR A 45 4.60 -35.90 -6.04
N SER A 46 3.42 -35.99 -6.67
CA SER A 46 2.66 -37.24 -6.75
C SER A 46 3.18 -38.20 -7.82
N ASN A 47 4.25 -37.84 -8.55
CA ASN A 47 4.68 -38.53 -9.77
C ASN A 47 3.54 -38.64 -10.79
N GLY A 48 2.75 -37.57 -10.94
CA GLY A 48 1.63 -37.48 -11.86
C GLY A 48 0.40 -38.30 -11.45
N LYS A 49 0.31 -38.83 -10.23
CA LYS A 49 -0.88 -39.57 -9.75
C LYS A 49 -2.03 -38.66 -9.38
N THR A 50 -1.74 -37.42 -9.02
CA THR A 50 -2.73 -36.44 -8.53
C THR A 50 -2.86 -35.28 -9.51
N LEU A 51 -4.10 -34.91 -9.81
CA LEU A 51 -4.42 -33.64 -10.44
C LEU A 51 -5.13 -32.74 -9.44
N TRP A 52 -4.83 -31.45 -9.51
CA TRP A 52 -5.58 -30.40 -8.82
C TRP A 52 -6.46 -29.70 -9.84
N ILE A 53 -7.75 -29.57 -9.53
CA ILE A 53 -8.75 -28.97 -10.40
C ILE A 53 -9.39 -27.79 -9.69
N GLY A 54 -9.28 -26.61 -10.30
CA GLY A 54 -9.94 -25.40 -9.87
C GLY A 54 -11.25 -25.23 -10.62
N THR A 55 -12.30 -24.88 -9.90
CA THR A 55 -13.65 -24.71 -10.45
C THR A 55 -14.18 -23.30 -10.21
N ARG A 56 -15.26 -22.91 -10.89
CA ARG A 56 -15.86 -21.57 -10.74
C ARG A 56 -16.51 -21.37 -9.37
N ALA A 57 -17.21 -22.37 -8.85
CA ALA A 57 -18.01 -22.21 -7.63
C ALA A 57 -17.87 -23.37 -6.64
N GLY A 58 -17.18 -24.45 -7.02
CA GLY A 58 -17.01 -25.64 -6.20
C GLY A 58 -15.69 -25.70 -5.43
N GLY A 59 -14.84 -24.67 -5.51
CA GLY A 59 -13.50 -24.67 -4.90
C GLY A 59 -12.51 -25.55 -5.65
N ILE A 60 -11.68 -26.26 -4.89
CA ILE A 60 -10.57 -27.08 -5.36
C ILE A 60 -10.94 -28.55 -5.27
N ASN A 61 -10.59 -29.34 -6.29
CA ASN A 61 -10.71 -30.79 -6.25
C ASN A 61 -9.32 -31.42 -6.42
N LYS A 62 -8.95 -32.32 -5.50
CA LYS A 62 -7.80 -33.20 -5.62
C LYS A 62 -8.28 -34.52 -6.21
N PHE A 63 -7.89 -34.79 -7.43
CA PHE A 63 -8.28 -35.98 -8.18
C PHE A 63 -7.20 -37.04 -8.14
N ASP A 64 -7.54 -38.20 -7.59
CA ASP A 64 -6.71 -39.39 -7.65
C ASP A 64 -6.96 -40.12 -8.98
N ARG A 65 -5.95 -40.13 -9.86
CA ARG A 65 -6.04 -40.75 -11.17
C ARG A 65 -6.09 -42.28 -11.14
N GLN A 66 -5.69 -42.92 -10.04
CA GLN A 66 -5.67 -44.37 -9.93
C GLN A 66 -7.05 -44.91 -9.54
N ASN A 67 -7.67 -44.28 -8.54
CA ASN A 67 -8.97 -44.68 -8.03
C ASN A 67 -10.14 -43.91 -8.70
N GLU A 68 -9.81 -42.91 -9.50
CA GLU A 68 -10.76 -42.01 -10.18
C GLU A 68 -11.74 -41.32 -9.20
N GLN A 69 -11.24 -40.93 -8.03
CA GLN A 69 -12.00 -40.27 -6.96
C GLN A 69 -11.56 -38.81 -6.76
N PHE A 70 -12.48 -37.98 -6.31
CA PHE A 70 -12.23 -36.58 -5.97
C PHE A 70 -12.32 -36.35 -4.46
N ILE A 71 -11.34 -35.63 -3.92
CA ILE A 71 -11.43 -34.98 -2.61
C ILE A 71 -11.68 -33.50 -2.84
N ARG A 72 -12.70 -32.93 -2.19
CA ARG A 72 -13.15 -31.55 -2.39
C ARG A 72 -12.67 -30.67 -1.24
N TYR A 73 -12.03 -29.55 -1.57
CA TYR A 73 -11.71 -28.47 -0.64
C TYR A 73 -12.55 -27.26 -1.00
N MET A 74 -13.57 -27.00 -0.19
CA MET A 74 -14.56 -25.95 -0.40
C MET A 74 -14.34 -24.82 0.61
N ARG A 75 -14.97 -23.68 0.35
CA ARG A 75 -15.05 -22.60 1.34
C ARG A 75 -15.96 -23.02 2.48
N ASP A 76 -15.45 -22.89 3.69
CA ASP A 76 -16.21 -23.03 4.93
C ASP A 76 -16.19 -21.68 5.65
N PHE A 77 -17.37 -21.16 6.00
CA PHE A 77 -17.48 -19.86 6.68
C PHE A 77 -17.11 -19.94 8.16
N ASP A 78 -17.14 -21.15 8.73
CA ASP A 78 -16.86 -21.39 10.15
C ASP A 78 -15.40 -21.81 10.38
N ASP A 79 -14.70 -22.28 9.34
CA ASP A 79 -13.26 -22.62 9.39
C ASP A 79 -12.40 -21.55 8.69
N PRO A 80 -11.69 -20.68 9.43
CA PRO A 80 -10.80 -19.67 8.85
C PRO A 80 -9.58 -20.27 8.13
N ALA A 81 -9.30 -21.55 8.35
CA ALA A 81 -8.24 -22.30 7.67
C ALA A 81 -8.75 -23.07 6.43
N SER A 82 -9.97 -22.79 5.97
CA SER A 82 -10.52 -23.28 4.70
C SER A 82 -10.20 -22.34 3.53
N LEU A 83 -10.55 -22.77 2.31
CA LEU A 83 -10.41 -21.95 1.11
C LEU A 83 -11.28 -20.68 1.23
N ASN A 84 -10.70 -19.49 1.10
CA ASN A 84 -11.46 -18.26 1.36
C ASN A 84 -12.40 -17.85 0.21
N ASN A 85 -12.25 -18.44 -0.98
CA ASN A 85 -13.06 -18.15 -2.15
C ASN A 85 -13.21 -19.38 -3.05
N PRO A 86 -14.43 -19.76 -3.43
CA PRO A 86 -14.66 -20.99 -4.19
C PRO A 86 -14.30 -20.89 -5.68
N ALA A 87 -14.04 -19.70 -6.21
CA ALA A 87 -13.71 -19.48 -7.61
C ALA A 87 -12.20 -19.49 -7.83
N VAL A 88 -11.68 -20.62 -8.33
CA VAL A 88 -10.24 -20.86 -8.48
C VAL A 88 -9.83 -20.69 -9.94
N LEU A 89 -9.01 -19.69 -10.22
CA LEU A 89 -8.60 -19.29 -11.57
C LEU A 89 -7.26 -19.91 -12.00
N SER A 90 -6.35 -20.09 -11.06
CA SER A 90 -5.00 -20.60 -11.32
C SER A 90 -4.51 -21.47 -10.18
N ILE A 91 -3.66 -22.43 -10.53
CA ILE A 91 -3.04 -23.36 -9.60
C ILE A 91 -1.57 -23.44 -9.98
N TYR A 92 -0.70 -23.37 -8.98
CA TYR A 92 0.74 -23.49 -9.18
C TYR A 92 1.37 -24.25 -8.02
N GLN A 93 2.38 -25.07 -8.32
CA GLN A 93 3.20 -25.72 -7.32
C GLN A 93 4.60 -25.12 -7.39
N ASP A 94 5.05 -24.53 -6.29
CA ASP A 94 6.41 -23.98 -6.22
C ASP A 94 7.48 -25.07 -6.11
N ARG A 95 8.74 -24.69 -6.31
CA ARG A 95 9.89 -25.61 -6.21
C ARG A 95 10.08 -26.22 -4.82
N SER A 96 9.49 -25.62 -3.78
CA SER A 96 9.49 -26.15 -2.42
C SER A 96 8.35 -27.16 -2.19
N GLY A 97 7.48 -27.36 -3.18
CA GLY A 97 6.35 -28.29 -3.14
C GLY A 97 5.06 -27.71 -2.56
N ASN A 98 5.03 -26.42 -2.18
CA ASN A 98 3.80 -25.77 -1.73
C ASN A 98 2.86 -25.60 -2.91
N LEU A 99 1.56 -25.70 -2.64
CA LEU A 99 0.52 -25.44 -3.62
C LEU A 99 -0.09 -24.06 -3.38
N TRP A 100 -0.22 -23.32 -4.47
CA TRP A 100 -0.73 -21.97 -4.52
C TRP A 100 -1.93 -21.91 -5.43
N PHE A 101 -2.99 -21.26 -4.97
CA PHE A 101 -4.26 -21.15 -5.66
C PHE A 101 -4.63 -19.67 -5.80
N GLY A 102 -4.69 -19.19 -7.04
CA GLY A 102 -5.18 -17.86 -7.37
C GLY A 102 -6.69 -17.90 -7.53
N THR A 103 -7.39 -16.99 -6.84
CA THR A 103 -8.85 -16.97 -6.82
C THR A 103 -9.43 -15.71 -7.49
N TYR A 104 -10.73 -15.73 -7.81
CA TYR A 104 -11.41 -14.62 -8.49
C TYR A 104 -11.49 -13.35 -7.62
N SER A 105 -11.63 -13.48 -6.31
CA SER A 105 -11.71 -12.33 -5.41
C SER A 105 -11.26 -12.61 -3.97
N GLY A 106 -10.62 -13.76 -3.72
CA GLY A 106 -10.05 -14.13 -2.42
C GLY A 106 -8.54 -13.94 -2.32
N GLY A 107 -7.88 -13.46 -3.37
CA GLY A 107 -6.42 -13.35 -3.40
C GLY A 107 -5.73 -14.72 -3.53
N LEU A 108 -4.53 -14.81 -2.95
CA LEU A 108 -3.62 -15.95 -3.07
C LEU A 108 -3.81 -16.90 -1.90
N ASN A 109 -4.12 -18.16 -2.16
CA ASN A 109 -4.28 -19.18 -1.12
C ASN A 109 -3.10 -20.18 -1.18
N LYS A 110 -2.40 -20.36 -0.07
CA LYS A 110 -1.39 -21.39 0.15
C LYS A 110 -2.04 -22.61 0.80
N PHE A 111 -1.80 -23.80 0.26
CA PHE A 111 -2.26 -25.05 0.86
C PHE A 111 -1.11 -25.77 1.55
N ASN A 112 -1.31 -26.10 2.82
CA ASN A 112 -0.43 -26.98 3.58
C ASN A 112 -0.85 -28.44 3.36
N ARG A 113 0.05 -29.26 2.83
CA ARG A 113 -0.22 -30.66 2.48
C ARG A 113 -0.34 -31.59 3.69
N GLU A 114 0.29 -31.25 4.81
CA GLU A 114 0.30 -32.10 6.01
C GLU A 114 -0.97 -31.90 6.83
N SER A 115 -1.37 -30.65 7.04
CA SER A 115 -2.58 -30.31 7.79
C SER A 115 -3.83 -30.24 6.93
N GLU A 116 -3.67 -30.23 5.61
CA GLU A 116 -4.74 -29.98 4.62
C GLU A 116 -5.50 -28.66 4.87
N LYS A 117 -4.78 -27.64 5.33
CA LYS A 117 -5.32 -26.30 5.65
C LYS A 117 -4.79 -25.22 4.71
N PHE A 118 -5.53 -24.12 4.64
CA PHE A 118 -5.23 -22.96 3.82
C PHE A 118 -4.77 -21.77 4.65
N THR A 119 -3.88 -20.97 4.06
CA THR A 119 -3.53 -19.63 4.51
C THR A 119 -3.64 -18.71 3.31
N PHE A 120 -4.27 -17.55 3.45
CA PHE A 120 -4.53 -16.67 2.31
C PHE A 120 -3.95 -15.28 2.49
N PHE A 121 -3.63 -14.65 1.36
CA PHE A 121 -3.04 -13.32 1.26
C PHE A 121 -3.87 -12.46 0.31
N THR A 122 -4.21 -11.26 0.75
CA THR A 122 -5.18 -10.35 0.11
C THR A 122 -4.59 -8.94 -0.06
N GLU A 123 -5.39 -8.02 -0.59
CA GLU A 123 -5.06 -6.58 -0.65
C GLU A 123 -4.66 -6.01 0.73
N ARG A 124 -5.20 -6.56 1.82
CA ARG A 124 -4.83 -6.14 3.19
C ARG A 124 -3.41 -6.52 3.58
N ASP A 125 -2.87 -7.56 2.94
CA ASP A 125 -1.53 -8.10 3.18
C ASP A 125 -0.50 -7.52 2.19
N GLY A 126 -0.93 -6.64 1.28
CA GLY A 126 -0.08 -5.96 0.31
C GLY A 126 -0.22 -6.43 -1.14
N LEU A 127 -1.07 -7.42 -1.43
CA LEU A 127 -1.39 -7.82 -2.82
C LEU A 127 -2.00 -6.63 -3.59
N ALA A 128 -1.67 -6.47 -4.89
CA ALA A 128 -2.21 -5.36 -5.68
C ALA A 128 -3.73 -5.46 -5.86
N ASN A 129 -4.24 -6.65 -6.14
CA ASN A 129 -5.67 -6.93 -6.24
C ASN A 129 -6.02 -8.40 -5.95
N ASN A 130 -7.19 -8.63 -5.36
CA ASN A 130 -7.64 -9.97 -4.97
C ASN A 130 -8.03 -10.93 -6.11
N MET A 131 -8.04 -10.48 -7.37
CA MET A 131 -8.25 -11.36 -8.53
C MET A 131 -6.91 -11.81 -9.09
N ILE A 132 -6.62 -13.11 -9.05
CA ILE A 132 -5.34 -13.67 -9.50
C ILE A 132 -5.55 -14.60 -10.68
N TYR A 133 -5.17 -14.12 -11.86
CA TYR A 133 -5.34 -14.85 -13.12
C TYR A 133 -4.28 -15.90 -13.38
N GLY A 134 -3.06 -15.66 -12.93
CA GLY A 134 -1.89 -16.46 -13.26
C GLY A 134 -0.83 -16.34 -12.19
N ILE A 135 -0.06 -17.43 -12.02
CA ILE A 135 1.02 -17.55 -11.04
C ILE A 135 2.21 -18.17 -11.78
N LEU A 136 3.35 -17.48 -11.75
CA LEU A 136 4.64 -18.01 -12.22
C LEU A 136 5.67 -17.86 -11.10
N GLU A 137 6.71 -18.69 -11.10
CA GLU A 137 7.80 -18.60 -10.12
C GLU A 137 9.10 -18.21 -10.82
N ASP A 138 9.83 -17.27 -10.22
CA ASP A 138 11.15 -16.89 -10.69
C ASP A 138 12.26 -17.82 -10.16
N PRO A 139 13.50 -17.74 -10.69
CA PRO A 139 14.59 -18.57 -10.21
C PRO A 139 14.96 -18.41 -8.73
N ARG A 140 14.56 -17.31 -8.09
CA ARG A 140 14.80 -17.01 -6.69
C ARG A 140 13.67 -17.50 -5.77
N GLY A 141 12.62 -18.07 -6.34
CA GLY A 141 11.46 -18.59 -5.61
C GLY A 141 10.38 -17.55 -5.32
N HIS A 142 10.45 -16.34 -5.89
CA HIS A 142 9.33 -15.41 -5.79
C HIS A 142 8.23 -15.78 -6.77
N LEU A 143 6.99 -15.57 -6.34
CA LEU A 143 5.82 -15.77 -7.19
C LEU A 143 5.43 -14.45 -7.86
N TRP A 144 5.19 -14.49 -9.17
CA TRP A 144 4.69 -13.39 -9.97
C TRP A 144 3.23 -13.65 -10.31
N LEU A 145 2.38 -12.72 -9.90
CA LEU A 145 0.93 -12.84 -9.90
C LEU A 145 0.33 -11.77 -10.81
N SER A 146 -0.48 -12.17 -11.79
CA SER A 146 -1.20 -11.21 -12.65
C SER A 146 -2.62 -10.94 -12.14
N THR A 147 -2.99 -9.66 -12.04
CA THR A 147 -4.23 -9.22 -11.38
C THR A 147 -5.00 -8.15 -12.18
N ASN A 148 -6.09 -7.58 -11.63
CA ASN A 148 -6.77 -6.42 -12.22
C ASN A 148 -6.08 -5.07 -11.92
N LYS A 149 -5.10 -5.03 -11.01
CA LYS A 149 -4.36 -3.82 -10.64
C LYS A 149 -2.85 -3.99 -10.84
N GLY A 150 -2.47 -4.65 -11.93
CA GLY A 150 -1.08 -4.87 -12.32
C GLY A 150 -0.54 -6.24 -11.91
N LEU A 151 0.78 -6.31 -11.78
CA LEU A 151 1.49 -7.52 -11.32
C LEU A 151 1.89 -7.38 -9.86
N SER A 152 1.82 -8.48 -9.10
CA SER A 152 2.39 -8.58 -7.76
C SER A 152 3.50 -9.62 -7.74
N ARG A 153 4.70 -9.23 -7.30
CA ARG A 153 5.77 -10.16 -6.93
C ARG A 153 5.69 -10.44 -5.44
N PHE A 154 5.41 -11.68 -5.08
CA PHE A 154 5.29 -12.17 -3.72
C PHE A 154 6.52 -12.98 -3.33
N ASP A 155 7.07 -12.70 -2.15
CA ASP A 155 8.13 -13.50 -1.54
C ASP A 155 7.53 -14.45 -0.49
N PRO A 156 7.50 -15.78 -0.75
CA PRO A 156 6.95 -16.74 0.21
C PRO A 156 7.73 -16.88 1.52
N ALA A 157 8.99 -16.43 1.58
CA ALA A 157 9.81 -16.51 2.78
C ALA A 157 9.55 -15.34 3.74
N SER A 158 9.47 -14.12 3.22
CA SER A 158 9.18 -12.91 4.01
C SER A 158 7.70 -12.55 4.10
N LEU A 159 6.85 -13.19 3.28
CA LEU A 159 5.42 -12.90 3.12
C LEU A 159 5.15 -11.45 2.69
N THR A 160 6.02 -10.88 1.86
CA THR A 160 5.92 -9.50 1.38
C THR A 160 5.60 -9.42 -0.11
N PHE A 161 4.95 -8.32 -0.50
CA PHE A 161 4.60 -8.02 -1.88
C PHE A 161 5.35 -6.80 -2.41
N LYS A 162 5.80 -6.87 -3.66
CA LYS A 162 6.16 -5.71 -4.47
C LYS A 162 5.23 -5.64 -5.68
N ASN A 163 4.53 -4.53 -5.84
CA ASN A 163 3.50 -4.36 -6.86
C ASN A 163 4.00 -3.47 -8.00
N TYR A 164 3.60 -3.83 -9.22
CA TYR A 164 3.90 -3.12 -10.45
C TYR A 164 2.60 -2.78 -11.16
N ASP A 165 2.49 -1.57 -11.69
CA ASP A 165 1.32 -1.04 -12.40
C ASP A 165 1.71 -0.46 -13.78
N VAL A 166 0.74 0.14 -14.47
CA VAL A 166 0.94 0.76 -15.79
C VAL A 166 2.09 1.77 -15.83
N TYR A 167 2.37 2.48 -14.73
CA TYR A 167 3.45 3.47 -14.69
C TYR A 167 4.84 2.82 -14.57
N ASP A 168 4.91 1.54 -14.23
CA ASP A 168 6.15 0.75 -14.28
C ASP A 168 6.37 0.09 -15.66
N GLY A 169 5.52 0.41 -16.65
CA GLY A 169 5.65 -0.08 -18.03
C GLY A 169 4.76 -1.28 -18.37
N LEU A 170 3.76 -1.60 -17.55
CA LEU A 170 2.79 -2.65 -17.88
C LEU A 170 1.86 -2.25 -19.03
N GLN A 171 1.38 -3.22 -19.81
CA GLN A 171 0.47 -3.04 -20.96
C GLN A 171 -0.84 -2.34 -20.57
N ALA A 172 -1.32 -2.67 -19.36
CA ALA A 172 -2.43 -2.10 -18.64
C ALA A 172 -2.38 -2.64 -17.21
N ASN A 173 -3.21 -2.10 -16.32
CA ASN A 173 -3.41 -2.68 -15.00
C ASN A 173 -4.20 -4.01 -15.05
N GLU A 174 -5.09 -4.17 -16.03
CA GLU A 174 -5.94 -5.35 -16.15
C GLU A 174 -5.27 -6.46 -16.99
N PHE A 175 -5.07 -7.61 -16.36
CA PHE A 175 -4.59 -8.85 -16.99
C PHE A 175 -5.74 -9.81 -17.28
N ASN A 176 -5.48 -10.91 -17.99
CA ASN A 176 -6.51 -11.86 -18.41
C ASN A 176 -6.27 -13.29 -17.89
N ALA A 177 -7.37 -14.01 -17.65
CA ALA A 177 -7.35 -15.40 -17.24
C ALA A 177 -6.63 -16.29 -18.26
N GLY A 178 -5.74 -17.17 -17.79
CA GLY A 178 -5.00 -18.10 -18.64
C GLY A 178 -3.87 -17.47 -19.49
N ALA A 179 -3.71 -16.15 -19.46
CA ALA A 179 -2.73 -15.43 -20.26
C ALA A 179 -1.39 -15.27 -19.52
N TYR A 180 -0.74 -16.38 -19.16
CA TYR A 180 0.56 -16.38 -18.50
C TYR A 180 1.42 -17.55 -18.96
N CYS A 181 2.72 -17.32 -19.12
CA CYS A 181 3.66 -18.36 -19.56
C CYS A 181 5.08 -18.06 -19.06
N LEU A 182 5.76 -19.09 -18.57
CA LEU A 182 7.20 -19.05 -18.30
C LEU A 182 7.92 -19.82 -19.40
N SER A 183 8.81 -19.15 -20.13
CA SER A 183 9.63 -19.79 -21.13
C SER A 183 10.77 -20.60 -20.52
N ARG A 184 11.37 -21.48 -21.33
CA ARG A 184 12.53 -22.28 -20.91
C ARG A 184 13.77 -21.45 -20.58
N SER A 185 13.91 -20.25 -21.14
CA SER A 185 15.00 -19.32 -20.83
C SER A 185 14.78 -18.54 -19.54
N GLY A 186 13.59 -18.64 -18.93
CA GLY A 186 13.23 -17.90 -17.72
C GLY A 186 12.55 -16.55 -17.98
N GLU A 187 12.25 -16.22 -19.25
CA GLU A 187 11.41 -15.05 -19.58
C GLU A 187 9.96 -15.36 -19.22
N MET A 188 9.32 -14.44 -18.50
CA MET A 188 7.92 -14.49 -18.15
C MET A 188 7.09 -13.67 -19.14
N PHE A 189 5.90 -14.18 -19.45
CA PHE A 189 4.92 -13.53 -20.31
C PHE A 189 3.61 -13.42 -19.54
N PHE A 190 3.02 -12.23 -19.55
CA PHE A 190 1.70 -11.96 -18.97
C PHE A 190 0.87 -11.14 -19.96
N GLY A 191 -0.28 -11.67 -20.37
CA GLY A 191 -1.21 -11.03 -21.30
C GLY A 191 -2.39 -10.37 -20.59
N GLY A 192 -2.89 -9.29 -21.16
CA GLY A 192 -4.04 -8.57 -20.64
C GLY A 192 -4.88 -7.94 -21.73
N VAL A 193 -5.61 -6.88 -21.37
CA VAL A 193 -6.59 -6.24 -22.25
C VAL A 193 -5.97 -5.42 -23.39
N ASN A 194 -4.69 -5.05 -23.27
CA ASN A 194 -3.98 -4.17 -24.19
C ASN A 194 -2.65 -4.76 -24.67
N GLY A 195 -2.62 -6.09 -24.87
CA GLY A 195 -1.44 -6.82 -25.37
C GLY A 195 -0.81 -7.70 -24.30
N MET A 196 0.52 -7.76 -24.28
CA MET A 196 1.28 -8.56 -23.32
C MET A 196 2.55 -7.86 -22.88
N ASN A 197 2.95 -8.12 -21.63
CA ASN A 197 4.30 -7.83 -21.15
C ASN A 197 5.15 -9.09 -21.21
N SER A 198 6.43 -8.93 -21.53
CA SER A 198 7.44 -9.95 -21.27
C SER A 198 8.66 -9.33 -20.58
N PHE A 199 9.27 -10.10 -19.68
CA PHE A 199 10.47 -9.67 -18.96
C PHE A 199 11.20 -10.87 -18.34
N PHE A 200 12.49 -10.68 -18.06
CA PHE A 200 13.24 -11.57 -17.18
C PHE A 200 13.12 -11.05 -15.74
N PRO A 201 12.72 -11.87 -14.75
CA PRO A 201 12.60 -11.41 -13.37
C PRO A 201 13.90 -10.82 -12.81
N ASP A 202 15.05 -11.38 -13.20
CA ASP A 202 16.37 -10.91 -12.78
C ASP A 202 16.78 -9.56 -13.40
N SER A 203 16.14 -9.13 -14.50
CA SER A 203 16.39 -7.81 -15.08
C SER A 203 15.64 -6.68 -14.36
N ILE A 204 14.70 -7.00 -13.47
CA ILE A 204 13.95 -6.00 -12.71
C ILE A 204 14.80 -5.54 -11.53
N GLN A 205 15.33 -4.32 -11.63
CA GLN A 205 16.18 -3.72 -10.61
C GLN A 205 15.35 -2.81 -9.70
N ALA A 206 15.66 -2.85 -8.39
CA ALA A 206 15.10 -1.90 -7.45
C ALA A 206 15.83 -0.56 -7.57
N ASN A 207 15.08 0.54 -7.59
CA ASN A 207 15.63 1.88 -7.57
C ASN A 207 16.11 2.22 -6.14
N THR A 208 17.43 2.23 -5.96
CA THR A 208 18.07 2.58 -4.68
C THR A 208 18.38 4.07 -4.53
N TYR A 209 17.96 4.91 -5.49
CA TYR A 209 18.21 6.34 -5.46
C TYR A 209 17.42 7.01 -4.32
N VAL A 210 18.13 7.70 -3.44
CA VAL A 210 17.53 8.53 -2.39
C VAL A 210 17.20 9.90 -3.00
N PRO A 211 15.91 10.29 -3.12
CA PRO A 211 15.57 11.51 -3.82
C PRO A 211 15.80 12.75 -2.96
N PRO A 212 16.34 13.85 -3.52
CA PRO A 212 16.34 15.14 -2.85
C PRO A 212 14.90 15.61 -2.54
N LEU A 213 14.71 16.28 -1.41
CA LEU A 213 13.42 16.84 -1.00
C LEU A 213 13.40 18.35 -1.16
N ALA A 214 12.43 18.86 -1.91
CA ALA A 214 12.22 20.28 -2.11
C ALA A 214 10.92 20.73 -1.42
N ILE A 215 10.99 21.82 -0.66
CA ILE A 215 9.80 22.57 -0.23
C ILE A 215 9.51 23.57 -1.36
N THR A 216 8.40 23.36 -2.05
CA THR A 216 8.07 24.03 -3.32
C THR A 216 7.20 25.27 -3.12
N SER A 217 6.40 25.29 -2.05
CA SER A 217 5.54 26.43 -1.72
C SER A 217 5.45 26.61 -0.22
N PHE A 218 5.35 27.87 0.20
CA PHE A 218 4.99 28.28 1.55
C PHE A 218 3.95 29.37 1.43
N SER A 219 2.83 29.23 2.12
CA SER A 219 1.71 30.18 2.06
C SER A 219 1.28 30.64 3.44
N ILE A 220 0.85 31.89 3.53
CA ILE A 220 0.21 32.47 4.72
C ILE A 220 -1.22 32.82 4.32
N PHE A 221 -2.23 32.33 5.06
CA PHE A 221 -3.65 32.47 4.70
C PHE A 221 -3.96 32.09 3.23
N GLY A 222 -3.32 31.02 2.74
CA GLY A 222 -3.47 30.55 1.36
C GLY A 222 -2.81 31.43 0.29
N ARG A 223 -2.06 32.47 0.67
CA ARG A 223 -1.31 33.33 -0.26
C ARG A 223 0.17 32.93 -0.28
N PRO A 224 0.72 32.49 -1.43
CA PRO A 224 2.12 32.09 -1.55
C PRO A 224 3.10 33.22 -1.19
N GLN A 225 4.18 32.85 -0.49
CA GLN A 225 5.24 33.74 -0.03
C GLN A 225 6.61 33.29 -0.57
N GLN A 226 6.76 33.34 -1.90
CA GLN A 226 7.94 32.79 -2.59
C GLN A 226 9.26 33.40 -2.13
N ARG A 227 9.27 34.71 -1.82
CA ARG A 227 10.47 35.40 -1.34
C ARG A 227 10.93 34.86 0.02
N LEU A 228 10.00 34.76 0.98
CA LEU A 228 10.31 34.23 2.32
C LEU A 228 10.82 32.79 2.24
N LEU A 229 10.18 31.97 1.40
CA LEU A 229 10.63 30.60 1.18
C LEU A 229 12.04 30.54 0.58
N SER A 230 12.32 31.37 -0.44
CA SER A 230 13.63 31.41 -1.10
C SER A 230 14.74 31.83 -0.12
N GLU A 231 14.49 32.86 0.68
CA GLU A 231 15.42 33.30 1.73
C GLU A 231 15.65 32.19 2.78
N ALA A 232 14.60 31.45 3.14
CA ALA A 232 14.72 30.36 4.10
C ALA A 232 15.47 29.13 3.58
N VAL A 233 15.22 28.73 2.33
CA VAL A 233 15.81 27.52 1.73
C VAL A 233 17.27 27.76 1.35
N PHE A 234 17.56 28.87 0.65
CA PHE A 234 18.89 29.16 0.08
C PHE A 234 19.82 29.88 1.04
N HIS A 235 19.30 30.79 1.88
CA HIS A 235 20.11 31.58 2.82
C HIS A 235 19.99 31.14 4.27
N LYS A 236 19.23 30.06 4.54
CA LYS A 236 19.01 29.50 5.89
C LYS A 236 18.45 30.52 6.89
N GLN A 237 17.71 31.52 6.40
CA GLN A 237 17.05 32.48 7.28
C GLN A 237 15.72 31.94 7.81
N PRO A 238 15.41 32.11 9.11
CA PRO A 238 14.11 31.68 9.62
C PRO A 238 12.98 32.53 9.01
N ILE A 239 11.87 31.90 8.66
CA ILE A 239 10.65 32.61 8.27
C ILE A 239 10.06 33.27 9.52
N ARG A 240 10.08 34.60 9.56
CA ARG A 240 9.54 35.37 10.69
C ARG A 240 8.10 35.79 10.41
N LEU A 241 7.21 35.44 11.32
CA LEU A 241 5.78 35.69 11.24
C LEU A 241 5.33 36.53 12.44
N SER A 242 4.33 37.38 12.22
CA SER A 242 3.61 38.06 13.30
C SER A 242 2.56 37.13 13.93
N TYR A 243 2.16 37.39 15.17
CA TYR A 243 1.20 36.54 15.91
C TYR A 243 -0.16 36.35 15.21
N ASP A 244 -0.52 37.27 14.31
CA ASP A 244 -1.73 37.26 13.50
C ASP A 244 -1.56 36.48 12.18
N GLN A 245 -0.34 36.06 11.83
CA GLN A 245 -0.03 35.21 10.67
C GLN A 245 0.02 33.73 11.08
N ASN A 246 -1.05 33.26 11.73
CA ASN A 246 -1.09 31.97 12.42
C ASN A 246 -1.68 30.81 11.59
N PHE A 247 -2.02 31.06 10.32
CA PHE A 247 -2.41 30.04 9.35
C PHE A 247 -1.35 29.94 8.26
N ILE A 248 -0.62 28.82 8.26
CA ILE A 248 0.47 28.57 7.31
C ILE A 248 0.30 27.24 6.62
N SER A 249 0.78 27.12 5.39
CA SER A 249 0.84 25.85 4.68
C SER A 249 2.13 25.68 3.90
N PHE A 250 2.54 24.42 3.75
CA PHE A 250 3.71 24.00 2.99
C PHE A 250 3.29 23.05 1.88
N GLU A 251 3.93 23.17 0.72
CA GLU A 251 3.94 22.13 -0.31
C GLU A 251 5.36 21.63 -0.53
N PHE A 252 5.49 20.35 -0.88
CA PHE A 252 6.78 19.70 -1.02
C PHE A 252 6.75 18.60 -2.06
N SER A 253 7.93 18.27 -2.61
CA SER A 253 8.10 17.17 -3.57
C SER A 253 9.43 16.49 -3.38
N ALA A 254 9.42 15.16 -3.46
CA ALA A 254 10.62 14.38 -3.71
C ALA A 254 10.96 14.53 -5.19
N LEU A 255 12.23 14.82 -5.49
CA LEU A 255 12.73 14.99 -6.85
C LEU A 255 13.06 13.63 -7.48
N ASP A 256 12.05 12.76 -7.50
CA ASP A 256 12.01 11.50 -8.23
C ASP A 256 10.86 11.54 -9.23
N TYR A 257 11.20 11.48 -10.51
CA TYR A 257 10.27 11.67 -11.62
C TYR A 257 9.86 10.36 -12.31
N THR A 258 10.38 9.21 -11.86
CA THR A 258 10.03 7.89 -12.42
C THR A 258 8.54 7.62 -12.29
N ASN A 259 8.01 7.75 -11.07
CA ASN A 259 6.60 7.66 -10.78
C ASN A 259 6.24 8.48 -9.51
N PRO A 260 6.02 9.80 -9.66
CA PRO A 260 5.75 10.70 -8.53
C PRO A 260 4.50 10.36 -7.72
N GLY A 261 3.57 9.59 -8.28
CA GLY A 261 2.35 9.15 -7.61
C GLY A 261 2.60 8.12 -6.51
N LYS A 262 3.73 7.38 -6.58
CA LYS A 262 4.13 6.39 -5.57
C LYS A 262 5.02 6.95 -4.46
N ASN A 263 5.45 8.21 -4.59
CA ASN A 263 6.28 8.84 -3.57
C ASN A 263 5.45 9.09 -2.32
N ARG A 264 5.94 8.59 -1.18
CA ARG A 264 5.33 8.81 0.13
C ARG A 264 6.06 9.91 0.87
N TYR A 265 5.35 10.59 1.77
CA TYR A 265 5.90 11.70 2.54
C TYR A 265 5.53 11.55 4.02
N ALA A 266 6.41 12.03 4.89
CA ALA A 266 6.11 12.23 6.29
C ALA A 266 6.62 13.60 6.72
N TYR A 267 5.90 14.25 7.62
CA TYR A 267 6.26 15.57 8.13
C TYR A 267 6.32 15.60 9.65
N LYS A 268 6.96 16.64 10.18
CA LYS A 268 6.97 16.98 11.60
C LYS A 268 7.16 18.48 11.76
N LEU A 269 6.33 19.15 12.54
CA LEU A 269 6.57 20.51 13.01
C LEU A 269 7.19 20.44 14.42
N GLU A 270 8.51 20.54 14.51
CA GLU A 270 9.20 20.56 15.81
C GLU A 270 8.74 21.76 16.63
N GLY A 271 8.44 21.54 17.91
CA GLY A 271 7.78 22.52 18.78
C GLY A 271 6.26 22.44 18.79
N PHE A 272 5.65 21.59 17.95
CA PHE A 272 4.21 21.32 17.92
C PHE A 272 3.91 19.80 17.91
N ASP A 273 4.54 19.05 17.00
CA ASP A 273 4.35 17.60 16.86
C ASP A 273 5.38 16.80 17.66
N GLU A 274 4.92 15.77 18.39
CA GLU A 274 5.82 14.84 19.09
C GLU A 274 6.47 13.83 18.13
N ASN A 275 5.71 13.31 17.17
CA ASN A 275 6.10 12.23 16.27
C ASN A 275 6.04 12.66 14.79
N TRP A 276 6.67 11.88 13.91
CA TRP A 276 6.47 12.02 12.47
C TRP A 276 5.06 11.59 12.08
N ILE A 277 4.43 12.34 11.18
CA ILE A 277 3.06 12.11 10.70
C ILE A 277 3.11 11.78 9.21
N ASP A 278 2.47 10.67 8.81
CA ASP A 278 2.36 10.25 7.41
C ASP A 278 1.42 11.19 6.63
N CYS A 279 1.85 11.65 5.46
CA CYS A 279 1.06 12.52 4.59
C CYS A 279 0.07 11.74 3.71
N TYR A 280 0.17 10.41 3.68
CA TYR A 280 -0.49 9.52 2.72
C TYR A 280 -0.21 10.03 1.28
N ASP A 281 -1.27 10.31 0.51
CA ASP A 281 -1.17 10.78 -0.87
C ASP A 281 -1.01 12.30 -1.01
N ARG A 282 -0.91 13.03 0.12
CA ARG A 282 -0.84 14.50 0.11
C ARG A 282 0.59 15.00 0.03
N ARG A 283 0.76 16.06 -0.75
CA ARG A 283 2.03 16.80 -0.90
C ARG A 283 1.97 18.19 -0.31
N PHE A 284 0.97 18.43 0.53
CA PHE A 284 0.77 19.70 1.22
C PHE A 284 0.29 19.45 2.65
N ILE A 285 0.62 20.38 3.53
CA ILE A 285 0.15 20.38 4.91
C ILE A 285 -0.13 21.81 5.37
N SER A 286 -1.11 21.96 6.26
CA SER A 286 -1.50 23.25 6.82
C SER A 286 -1.51 23.19 8.34
N PHE A 287 -1.05 24.26 8.97
CA PHE A 287 -1.08 24.47 10.41
C PHE A 287 -1.92 25.70 10.72
N THR A 288 -2.74 25.61 11.76
CA THR A 288 -3.69 26.66 12.14
C THR A 288 -3.52 27.04 13.59
N ASN A 289 -3.69 28.32 13.91
CA ASN A 289 -3.63 28.84 15.28
C ASN A 289 -2.34 28.49 16.04
N LEU A 290 -1.20 28.50 15.33
CA LEU A 290 0.09 28.33 15.98
C LEU A 290 0.34 29.46 16.99
N ALA A 291 0.78 29.09 18.19
CA ALA A 291 1.13 30.05 19.23
C ALA A 291 2.44 30.77 18.87
N PRO A 292 2.71 31.94 19.47
CA PRO A 292 4.05 32.54 19.39
C PRO A 292 5.11 31.58 19.93
N GLY A 293 6.19 31.39 19.16
CA GLY A 293 7.20 30.39 19.45
C GLY A 293 8.16 30.17 18.28
N GLU A 294 9.13 29.30 18.50
CA GLU A 294 10.07 28.84 17.49
C GLU A 294 9.70 27.43 17.06
N TYR A 295 9.65 27.20 15.75
CA TYR A 295 9.28 25.93 15.15
C TYR A 295 10.25 25.56 14.04
N VAL A 296 10.37 24.27 13.75
CA VAL A 296 11.08 23.79 12.56
C VAL A 296 10.15 22.85 11.82
N PHE A 297 9.73 23.26 10.63
CA PHE A 297 9.03 22.34 9.74
C PHE A 297 10.04 21.39 9.11
N ARG A 298 9.82 20.09 9.24
CA ARG A 298 10.60 19.03 8.59
C ARG A 298 9.71 18.16 7.73
N VAL A 299 10.24 17.74 6.59
CA VAL A 299 9.62 16.77 5.69
C VAL A 299 10.66 15.78 5.18
N LYS A 300 10.29 14.52 5.13
CA LYS A 300 11.02 13.46 4.42
C LYS A 300 10.11 12.80 3.40
N GLY A 301 10.70 12.14 2.41
CA GLY A 301 9.93 11.44 1.39
C GLY A 301 10.70 10.32 0.70
N THR A 302 9.98 9.51 -0.07
CA THR A 302 10.52 8.36 -0.79
C THR A 302 10.64 8.62 -2.29
N ASN A 303 11.44 7.78 -2.96
CA ASN A 303 11.28 7.53 -4.39
C ASN A 303 10.07 6.60 -4.64
N SER A 304 9.81 6.28 -5.91
CA SER A 304 8.70 5.42 -6.32
C SER A 304 8.79 3.98 -5.81
N ASP A 305 9.98 3.53 -5.41
CA ASP A 305 10.29 2.20 -4.89
C ASP A 305 10.34 2.15 -3.35
N GLY A 306 10.02 3.26 -2.68
CA GLY A 306 9.93 3.34 -1.22
C GLY A 306 11.24 3.63 -0.48
N VAL A 307 12.30 4.04 -1.19
CA VAL A 307 13.57 4.42 -0.57
C VAL A 307 13.46 5.82 0.05
N TRP A 308 13.55 5.89 1.38
CA TRP A 308 13.41 7.13 2.15
C TRP A 308 14.65 8.01 2.10
N ASN A 309 14.44 9.32 1.93
CA ASN A 309 15.41 10.33 2.32
C ASN A 309 15.22 10.72 3.79
N GLU A 310 15.91 10.03 4.69
CA GLU A 310 15.83 10.27 6.14
C GLU A 310 16.44 11.61 6.59
N GLN A 311 17.35 12.19 5.81
CA GLN A 311 17.88 13.52 6.09
C GLN A 311 16.78 14.59 5.94
N GLY A 312 15.89 14.40 4.98
CA GLY A 312 14.75 15.26 4.71
C GLY A 312 15.14 16.68 4.29
N SER A 313 14.16 17.59 4.41
CA SER A 313 14.30 19.02 4.20
C SER A 313 13.53 19.77 5.28
N GLY A 314 13.91 21.01 5.57
CA GLY A 314 13.22 21.76 6.61
C GLY A 314 13.49 23.25 6.60
N VAL A 315 12.58 23.98 7.23
CA VAL A 315 12.57 25.44 7.34
C VAL A 315 12.23 25.85 8.77
N ALA A 316 13.06 26.72 9.35
CA ALA A 316 12.81 27.32 10.65
C ALA A 316 11.76 28.43 10.54
N ILE A 317 10.86 28.50 11.52
CA ILE A 317 9.74 29.44 11.58
C ILE A 317 9.75 30.07 12.97
N ILE A 318 9.61 31.39 13.03
CA ILE A 318 9.55 32.14 14.29
C ILE A 318 8.28 32.97 14.28
N ILE A 319 7.34 32.67 15.17
CA ILE A 319 6.11 33.43 15.36
C ILE A 319 6.30 34.36 16.55
N THR A 320 6.37 35.66 16.27
CA THR A 320 6.57 36.69 17.30
C THR A 320 5.29 36.93 18.13
N PRO A 321 5.39 37.18 19.44
CA PRO A 321 4.22 37.47 20.27
C PRO A 321 3.63 38.85 19.95
N PRO A 322 2.33 39.07 20.24
CA PRO A 322 1.73 40.39 20.10
C PRO A 322 2.40 41.41 21.02
N PHE A 323 2.48 42.67 20.58
CA PHE A 323 3.19 43.72 21.32
C PHE A 323 2.67 43.86 22.76
N TRP A 324 1.37 43.66 23.02
CA TRP A 324 0.81 43.76 24.36
C TRP A 324 1.21 42.63 25.33
N LYS A 325 1.82 41.56 24.83
CA LYS A 325 2.42 40.49 25.64
C LYS A 325 3.94 40.64 25.80
N THR A 326 4.53 41.70 25.27
CA THR A 326 5.97 41.95 25.43
C THR A 326 6.29 42.47 26.82
N TRP A 327 7.47 42.14 27.34
CA TRP A 327 7.88 42.49 28.70
C TRP A 327 7.85 44.01 28.96
N TRP A 328 8.24 44.83 27.97
CA TRP A 328 8.25 46.28 28.11
C TRP A 328 6.84 46.85 28.17
N PHE A 329 5.92 46.34 27.35
CA PHE A 329 4.52 46.79 27.36
C PHE A 329 3.84 46.40 28.67
N VAL A 330 4.03 45.16 29.11
CA VAL A 330 3.55 44.69 30.42
C VAL A 330 4.12 45.57 31.53
N SER A 331 5.42 45.89 31.48
CA SER A 331 6.07 46.78 32.47
C SER A 331 5.47 48.19 32.47
N ILE A 332 5.19 48.77 31.31
CA ILE A 332 4.52 50.08 31.19
C ILE A 332 3.10 50.02 31.75
N CYS A 333 2.31 49.01 31.40
CA CYS A 333 0.97 48.84 31.94
C CYS A 333 0.96 48.65 33.46
N THR A 334 1.91 47.85 34.00
CA THR A 334 2.06 47.68 35.45
C THR A 334 2.46 49.00 36.13
N ALA A 335 3.38 49.77 35.56
CA ALA A 335 3.78 51.08 36.09
C ALA A 335 2.60 52.09 36.06
N LEU A 336 1.83 52.14 34.98
CA LEU A 336 0.63 52.97 34.88
C LEU A 336 -0.43 52.56 35.90
N LEU A 337 -0.64 51.25 36.11
CA LEU A 337 -1.57 50.76 37.13
C LEU A 337 -1.14 51.18 38.54
N LEU A 338 0.15 51.07 38.86
CA LEU A 338 0.72 51.52 40.14
C LEU A 338 0.58 53.03 40.33
N LEU A 339 0.75 53.82 39.28
CA LEU A 339 0.54 55.27 39.31
C LEU A 339 -0.94 55.63 39.56
N VAL A 340 -1.87 54.94 38.90
CA VAL A 340 -3.32 55.16 39.08
C VAL A 340 -3.75 54.78 40.49
N THR A 341 -3.29 53.63 41.02
CA THR A 341 -3.61 53.22 42.40
C THR A 341 -2.99 54.17 43.42
N TYR A 342 -1.77 54.65 43.17
CA TYR A 342 -1.13 55.67 44.01
C TYR A 342 -1.90 57.01 43.99
N ALA A 343 -2.31 57.49 42.81
CA ALA A 343 -3.10 58.71 42.66
C ALA A 343 -4.50 58.59 43.31
N ALA A 344 -5.14 57.42 43.18
CA ALA A 344 -6.41 57.12 43.83
C ALA A 344 -6.25 57.09 45.36
N HIS A 345 -5.19 56.46 45.88
CA HIS A 345 -4.87 56.45 47.30
C HIS A 345 -4.60 57.87 47.85
N GLN A 346 -3.77 58.66 47.16
CA GLN A 346 -3.51 60.08 47.48
C GLN A 346 -4.80 60.91 47.51
N SER A 347 -5.68 60.72 46.53
CA SER A 347 -6.97 61.41 46.45
C SER A 347 -7.91 60.98 47.57
N TRP A 348 -7.94 59.68 47.90
CA TRP A 348 -8.68 59.14 49.03
C TRP A 348 -8.21 59.73 50.36
N VAL A 349 -6.89 59.75 50.62
CA VAL A 349 -6.30 60.36 51.82
C VAL A 349 -6.65 61.86 51.92
N LYS A 350 -6.50 62.62 50.83
CA LYS A 350 -6.88 64.04 50.78
C LYS A 350 -8.37 64.27 51.04
N SER A 351 -9.24 63.41 50.48
CA SER A 351 -10.70 63.50 50.71
C SER A 351 -11.09 63.19 52.15
N ARG A 352 -10.34 62.33 52.84
CA ARG A 352 -10.55 61.97 54.25
C ARG A 352 -10.07 63.07 55.20
N LEU A 353 -8.94 63.72 54.89
CA LEU A 353 -8.44 64.91 55.59
C LEU A 353 -9.39 66.12 55.47
N LYS A 354 -10.02 66.32 54.30
CA LYS A 354 -11.06 67.36 54.10
C LYS A 354 -12.39 67.10 54.83
N ARG A 355 -12.63 65.89 55.37
CA ARG A 355 -13.82 65.58 56.19
C ARG A 355 -13.54 65.67 57.70
N LEU A 356 -12.28 65.87 58.09
CA LEU A 356 -11.82 65.96 59.48
C LEU A 356 -11.42 67.39 59.88
N LEU A 357 -11.47 68.33 58.94
CA LEU A 357 -11.45 69.78 59.10
C LEU A 357 -12.85 70.29 58.75
#